data_AF-A0A261CGT9-F1
#
_entry.id   AF-A0A261CGT9-F1
#
_cell.length_a   1.000
_cell.length_b   1.000
_cell.length_c   1.000
_cell.angle_alpha   90.00
_cell.angle_beta   90.00
_cell.angle_gamma   90.00
#
_symmetry.space_group_name_H-M   'P 1'
#
loop_
_entity.id
_entity.type
_entity.pdbx_description
1 polymer ?
#
loop_
_entity_poly.entity_id
_entity_poly.type
_entity_poly.pdbx_seq_one_letter_code
_entity_poly.pdbx_strand_id
1 'polypeptide(L)'
;MTTNSFPLLKLPMIPCKLVCKLLGIDELIKLALTSHRTQMLLKSYKLHVAKLAWVFSDREAEPKAWLGNAGPPFYSYMRLYVYFPHTGKQLLYHFCGNCKFGNVLFPVNTFRGDGEFRVFGRRKYWKTDPGAMDIKFLEKLSNIFNDIFFIDAYSVYYYGMKDFDLFNSFVWELSKSFTRVAISRLKMSEENMKLLFNEVKIDDLTLNIKSDLPLEIRFRLNQPTLKIENCSYLTIEDIVDSSCEQIKVQFKINVEIEQLVEMVTLWKTGDKLQNIEKMELRLFKTKRESDLEKFAKQMKCICEESSKESDDEFLIKRITDGKELMTKFGGRTFRMILKVVPAEEKNEEEEEEEEEEEDEDEDEDEDEKWEEEYELVKFYDQWSSRRGKNHDNLETDEEYFDDEESDDDE
;
A
#
# COMPACT_ATOMS: atom_id res chain seq x y z
N MET A 1 2.27 -23.11 39.24
CA MET A 1 2.20 -23.72 37.90
C MET A 1 3.52 -24.43 37.65
N THR A 2 3.51 -25.77 37.66
CA THR A 2 4.70 -26.59 37.37
C THR A 2 5.03 -26.48 35.89
N THR A 3 6.12 -25.80 35.58
CA THR A 3 6.68 -25.65 34.24
C THR A 3 7.18 -27.01 33.77
N ASN A 4 6.32 -27.77 33.09
CA ASN A 4 6.76 -28.89 32.24
C ASN A 4 7.57 -28.30 31.09
N SER A 5 8.85 -28.00 31.35
CA SER A 5 9.78 -27.52 30.35
C SER A 5 9.89 -28.58 29.27
N PHE A 6 9.55 -28.24 28.03
CA PHE A 6 9.71 -29.09 26.86
C PHE A 6 11.13 -29.70 26.89
N PRO A 7 11.31 -31.04 27.00
CA PRO A 7 12.60 -31.66 27.29
C PRO A 7 13.70 -31.28 26.29
N LEU A 8 13.32 -31.05 25.03
CA LEU A 8 14.23 -30.60 23.96
C LEU A 8 14.81 -29.20 24.23
N LEU A 9 14.12 -28.35 24.98
CA LEU A 9 14.66 -27.07 25.42
C LEU A 9 15.75 -27.21 26.47
N LYS A 10 16.13 -28.42 26.95
CA LYS A 10 17.31 -28.60 27.82
C LYS A 10 18.59 -28.82 27.03
N LEU A 11 18.51 -29.04 25.71
CA LEU A 11 19.67 -29.29 24.85
C LEU A 11 20.54 -28.02 24.69
N PRO A 12 21.83 -28.19 24.31
CA PRO A 12 22.68 -27.08 23.88
C PRO A 12 22.08 -26.30 22.70
N MET A 13 22.52 -25.06 22.49
CA MET A 13 21.91 -24.16 21.49
C MET A 13 21.97 -24.70 20.05
N ILE A 14 23.05 -25.39 19.68
CA ILE A 14 23.24 -25.91 18.31
C ILE A 14 22.19 -26.97 17.94
N PRO A 15 22.00 -28.06 18.73
CA PRO A 15 20.90 -29.00 18.49
C PRO A 15 19.52 -28.34 18.48
N CYS A 16 19.26 -27.40 19.41
CA CYS A 16 17.99 -26.67 19.44
C CYS A 16 17.75 -25.90 18.13
N LYS A 17 18.78 -25.26 17.57
CA LYS A 17 18.69 -24.56 16.28
C LYS A 17 18.27 -25.52 15.16
N LEU A 18 18.89 -26.69 15.08
CA LEU A 18 18.59 -27.69 14.06
C LEU A 18 17.15 -28.19 14.19
N VAL A 19 16.69 -28.47 15.41
CA VAL A 19 15.29 -28.85 15.66
C VAL A 19 14.35 -27.74 15.22
N CYS A 20 14.62 -26.48 15.57
CA CYS A 20 13.79 -25.36 15.14
C CYS A 20 13.71 -25.22 13.61
N LYS A 21 14.78 -25.52 12.86
CA LYS A 21 14.73 -25.52 11.40
C LYS A 21 13.82 -26.60 10.80
N LEU A 22 13.56 -27.68 11.53
CA LEU A 22 12.70 -28.78 11.11
C LEU A 22 11.22 -28.55 11.45
N LEU A 23 10.93 -27.61 12.35
CA LEU A 23 9.56 -27.30 12.76
C LEU A 23 8.87 -26.44 11.71
N GLY A 24 7.57 -26.66 11.54
CA GLY A 24 6.75 -25.77 10.73
C GLY A 24 6.70 -24.37 11.34
N ILE A 25 6.50 -23.36 10.49
CA ILE A 25 6.39 -21.95 10.91
C ILE A 25 5.32 -21.77 12.00
N ASP A 26 4.18 -22.44 11.87
CA ASP A 26 3.09 -22.41 12.85
C ASP A 26 3.52 -22.95 14.22
N GLU A 27 4.28 -24.04 14.22
CA GLU A 27 4.79 -24.67 15.44
C GLU A 27 5.85 -23.79 16.10
N LEU A 28 6.74 -23.20 15.29
CA LEU A 28 7.75 -22.26 15.75
C LEU A 28 7.13 -21.06 16.45
N ILE A 29 6.09 -20.48 15.88
CA ILE A 29 5.39 -19.34 16.49
C ILE A 29 4.65 -19.75 17.74
N LYS A 30 3.92 -20.88 17.72
CA LYS A 30 3.25 -21.40 18.93
C LYS A 30 4.26 -21.60 20.07
N LEU A 31 5.44 -22.14 19.77
CA LEU A 31 6.51 -22.30 20.76
C LEU A 31 7.11 -20.95 21.17
N ALA A 32 7.33 -20.02 20.25
CA ALA A 32 7.87 -18.69 20.56
C ALA A 32 6.92 -17.91 21.50
N LEU A 33 5.62 -18.00 21.28
CA LEU A 33 4.60 -17.34 22.08
C LEU A 33 4.41 -17.96 23.48
N THR A 34 4.79 -19.24 23.66
CA THR A 34 4.61 -19.98 24.93
C THR A 34 5.90 -20.20 25.70
N SER A 35 7.07 -20.04 25.08
CA SER A 35 8.39 -20.33 25.66
C SER A 35 9.39 -19.21 25.40
N HIS A 36 9.76 -18.50 26.47
CA HIS A 36 10.80 -17.48 26.45
C HIS A 36 12.15 -18.02 25.93
N ARG A 37 12.50 -19.27 26.27
CA ARG A 37 13.76 -19.88 25.78
C ARG A 37 13.74 -20.10 24.28
N THR A 38 12.59 -20.50 23.72
CA THR A 38 12.43 -20.62 22.27
C THR A 38 12.52 -19.25 21.61
N GLN A 39 11.85 -18.24 22.17
CA GLN A 39 11.93 -16.87 21.66
C GLN A 39 13.37 -16.36 21.63
N MET A 40 14.14 -16.55 22.71
CA MET A 40 15.56 -16.17 22.76
C MET A 40 16.41 -16.90 21.71
N LEU A 41 16.14 -18.18 21.48
CA LEU A 41 16.81 -18.98 20.47
C LEU A 41 16.52 -18.46 19.06
N LEU A 42 15.24 -18.25 18.73
CA LEU A 42 14.82 -17.76 17.42
C LEU A 42 15.30 -16.34 17.16
N LYS A 43 15.29 -15.49 18.19
CA LYS A 43 15.85 -14.14 18.13
C LYS A 43 17.34 -14.13 17.76
N SER A 44 18.09 -15.14 18.23
CA SER A 44 19.53 -15.26 17.94
C SER A 44 19.82 -15.75 16.51
N TYR A 45 18.88 -16.46 15.88
CA TYR A 45 19.13 -17.12 14.60
C TYR A 45 18.31 -16.59 13.42
N LYS A 46 17.18 -15.90 13.67
CA LYS A 46 16.26 -15.35 12.67
C LYS A 46 16.09 -16.25 11.45
N LEU A 47 15.56 -17.46 11.70
CA LEU A 47 15.63 -18.58 10.74
C LEU A 47 14.85 -18.37 9.45
N HIS A 48 13.86 -17.48 9.43
CA HIS A 48 12.97 -17.26 8.29
C HIS A 48 12.89 -15.77 7.95
N VAL A 49 12.82 -15.50 6.65
CA VAL A 49 12.49 -14.19 6.10
C VAL A 49 10.97 -14.03 6.10
N ALA A 50 10.48 -12.87 6.55
CA ALA A 50 9.05 -12.59 6.62
C ALA A 50 8.72 -11.13 6.30
N LYS A 51 7.60 -10.90 5.62
CA LYS A 51 7.00 -9.57 5.42
C LYS A 51 5.93 -9.33 6.49
N LEU A 52 5.92 -8.13 7.08
CA LEU A 52 4.91 -7.72 8.06
C LEU A 52 3.99 -6.65 7.49
N ALA A 53 2.68 -6.84 7.66
CA ALA A 53 1.71 -5.81 7.31
C ALA A 53 0.65 -5.58 8.38
N TRP A 54 0.35 -4.31 8.65
CA TRP A 54 -0.71 -3.89 9.56
C TRP A 54 -1.87 -3.29 8.79
N VAL A 55 -3.09 -3.67 9.15
CA VAL A 55 -4.31 -3.08 8.60
C VAL A 55 -5.17 -2.54 9.74
N PHE A 56 -5.58 -1.28 9.64
CA PHE A 56 -6.46 -0.59 10.60
C PHE A 56 -7.72 -0.09 9.87
N SER A 57 -8.89 -0.65 10.17
CA SER A 57 -10.14 -0.28 9.50
C SER A 57 -11.39 -0.64 10.30
N ASP A 58 -12.18 0.36 10.71
CA ASP A 58 -13.49 0.12 11.34
C ASP A 58 -14.57 -0.31 10.34
N ARG A 59 -14.38 -0.02 9.04
CA ARG A 59 -15.38 -0.30 7.99
C ARG A 59 -15.70 -1.79 7.87
N GLU A 60 -14.71 -2.62 8.16
CA GLU A 60 -14.84 -4.08 8.06
C GLU A 60 -15.39 -4.70 9.35
N ALA A 61 -15.52 -3.91 10.41
CA ALA A 61 -16.16 -4.34 11.64
C ALA A 61 -17.69 -4.33 11.56
N GLU A 62 -18.29 -3.66 10.57
CA GLU A 62 -19.73 -3.71 10.36
C GLU A 62 -20.18 -5.11 9.92
N PRO A 63 -21.22 -5.68 10.54
CA PRO A 63 -21.74 -6.98 10.15
C PRO A 63 -22.34 -6.91 8.74
N LYS A 64 -21.63 -7.48 7.76
CA LYS A 64 -22.19 -7.68 6.42
C LYS A 64 -23.14 -8.88 6.48
N ALA A 65 -24.37 -8.70 5.98
CA ALA A 65 -25.31 -9.79 5.80
C ALA A 65 -24.62 -10.93 5.06
N TRP A 66 -24.71 -12.13 5.62
CA TRP A 66 -23.90 -13.30 5.29
C TRP A 66 -24.34 -13.88 3.93
N LEU A 67 -23.79 -13.38 2.83
CA LEU A 67 -23.88 -14.02 1.52
C LEU A 67 -22.68 -14.96 1.34
N GLY A 68 -22.62 -16.03 2.15
CA GLY A 68 -21.82 -17.24 1.93
C GLY A 68 -20.29 -17.14 1.79
N ASN A 69 -19.68 -15.95 1.79
CA ASN A 69 -18.30 -15.79 1.34
C ASN A 69 -17.25 -15.82 2.46
N ALA A 70 -16.02 -16.17 2.05
CA ALA A 70 -14.78 -16.25 2.81
C ALA A 70 -14.27 -14.88 3.35
N GLY A 71 -15.14 -14.14 4.03
CA GLY A 71 -14.80 -12.85 4.62
C GLY A 71 -14.08 -12.97 5.97
N PRO A 72 -13.45 -11.88 6.42
CA PRO A 72 -12.86 -11.79 7.75
C PRO A 72 -13.92 -12.04 8.84
N PRO A 73 -13.50 -12.42 10.06
CA PRO A 73 -14.43 -12.51 11.19
C PRO A 73 -15.23 -11.21 11.36
N PHE A 74 -16.49 -11.36 11.78
CA PHE A 74 -17.32 -10.21 12.19
C PHE A 74 -16.59 -9.34 13.20
N TYR A 75 -16.80 -8.02 13.08
CA TYR A 75 -16.20 -7.03 13.99
C TYR A 75 -14.67 -6.98 13.94
N SER A 76 -14.02 -7.42 12.86
CA SER A 76 -12.57 -7.24 12.69
C SER A 76 -12.24 -5.78 12.37
N TYR A 77 -11.46 -5.13 13.22
CA TYR A 77 -11.06 -3.72 13.05
C TYR A 77 -9.53 -3.52 12.93
N MET A 78 -8.73 -4.51 13.32
CA MET A 78 -7.29 -4.54 13.02
C MET A 78 -6.85 -5.90 12.53
N ARG A 79 -5.80 -5.94 11.71
CA ARG A 79 -5.14 -7.16 11.28
C ARG A 79 -3.62 -7.02 11.31
N LEU A 80 -2.97 -8.13 11.62
CA LEU A 80 -1.54 -8.33 11.41
C LEU A 80 -1.35 -9.50 10.46
N TYR A 81 -0.65 -9.25 9.36
CA TYR A 81 -0.23 -10.25 8.39
C TYR A 81 1.26 -10.53 8.58
N VAL A 82 1.61 -11.81 8.56
CA VAL A 82 2.99 -12.29 8.50
C VAL A 82 3.10 -13.21 7.29
N TYR A 83 3.77 -12.76 6.25
CA TYR A 83 3.95 -13.52 5.01
C TYR A 83 5.36 -14.07 4.91
N PHE A 84 5.52 -15.31 4.46
CA PHE A 84 6.80 -16.01 4.33
C PHE A 84 7.06 -16.33 2.86
N PRO A 85 7.80 -15.46 2.13
CA PRO A 85 7.95 -15.55 0.68
C PRO A 85 8.48 -16.89 0.18
N HIS A 86 9.37 -17.54 0.94
CA HIS A 86 10.00 -18.79 0.53
C HIS A 86 9.06 -20.00 0.57
N THR A 87 7.96 -19.91 1.31
CA THR A 87 7.03 -21.03 1.49
C THR A 87 5.61 -20.71 1.03
N GLY A 88 5.36 -19.49 0.53
CA GLY A 88 4.02 -18.99 0.22
C GLY A 88 3.06 -18.95 1.42
N LYS A 89 3.57 -19.15 2.65
CA LYS A 89 2.73 -19.28 3.85
C LYS A 89 2.39 -17.91 4.39
N GLN A 90 1.18 -17.76 4.90
CA GLN A 90 0.73 -16.55 5.57
C GLN A 90 0.09 -16.86 6.92
N LEU A 91 0.29 -15.95 7.86
CA LEU A 91 -0.39 -15.95 9.15
C LEU A 91 -1.16 -14.66 9.29
N LEU A 92 -2.40 -14.78 9.74
CA LEU A 92 -3.32 -13.68 9.82
C LEU A 92 -3.95 -13.61 11.20
N TYR A 93 -3.72 -12.50 11.90
CA TYR A 93 -4.31 -12.23 13.20
C TYR A 93 -5.39 -11.16 13.09
N HIS A 94 -6.64 -11.56 13.30
CA HIS A 94 -7.81 -10.69 13.25
C HIS A 94 -8.21 -10.20 14.64
N PHE A 95 -8.05 -8.91 14.91
CA PHE A 95 -8.50 -8.31 16.16
C PHE A 95 -9.99 -7.97 16.06
N CYS A 96 -10.79 -8.70 16.83
CA CYS A 96 -12.24 -8.71 16.70
C CYS A 96 -12.92 -8.07 17.91
N GLY A 97 -13.85 -7.16 17.65
CA GLY A 97 -14.62 -6.49 18.69
C GLY A 97 -15.81 -7.32 19.16
N ASN A 98 -16.55 -6.78 20.14
CA ASN A 98 -17.83 -7.35 20.63
C ASN A 98 -17.74 -8.82 21.08
N CYS A 99 -16.53 -9.24 21.47
CA CYS A 99 -16.34 -10.58 21.99
C CYS A 99 -16.82 -10.60 23.44
N LYS A 100 -17.83 -11.44 23.72
CA LYS A 100 -18.18 -11.77 25.11
C LYS A 100 -16.97 -12.52 25.67
N PHE A 101 -16.28 -11.92 26.64
CA PHE A 101 -15.26 -12.61 27.44
C PHE A 101 -15.95 -13.73 28.22
N GLY A 102 -16.15 -14.89 27.57
CA GLY A 102 -16.14 -16.14 28.31
C GLY A 102 -14.76 -16.26 28.98
N ASN A 103 -14.65 -17.06 30.03
CA ASN A 103 -13.40 -17.32 30.76
C ASN A 103 -12.33 -18.02 29.88
N VAL A 104 -11.92 -17.41 28.76
CA VAL A 104 -10.89 -17.93 27.87
C VAL A 104 -9.54 -17.47 28.43
N LEU A 105 -8.70 -18.44 28.80
CA LEU A 105 -7.37 -18.17 29.35
C LEU A 105 -6.41 -17.49 28.35
N PHE A 106 -6.70 -17.55 27.05
CA PHE A 106 -5.84 -17.01 26.00
C PHE A 106 -6.62 -16.05 25.08
N PRO A 107 -6.04 -14.88 24.74
CA PRO A 107 -6.70 -13.88 23.91
C PRO A 107 -6.71 -14.26 22.41
N VAL A 108 -6.24 -15.45 22.03
CA VAL A 108 -6.11 -15.87 20.63
C VAL A 108 -6.70 -17.26 20.44
N ASN A 109 -7.60 -17.40 19.45
CA ASN A 109 -8.19 -18.66 19.02
C ASN A 109 -7.98 -18.84 17.52
N THR A 110 -7.85 -20.07 17.04
CA THR A 110 -7.93 -20.38 15.60
C THR A 110 -9.30 -19.98 15.05
N PHE A 111 -9.33 -19.39 13.85
CA PHE A 111 -10.57 -18.96 13.20
C PHE A 111 -10.97 -19.90 12.06
N ARG A 112 -10.13 -20.01 11.02
CA ARG A 112 -10.35 -20.85 9.84
C ARG A 112 -9.02 -21.43 9.35
N GLY A 113 -8.99 -22.73 9.09
CA GLY A 113 -7.81 -23.41 8.56
C GLY A 113 -6.55 -23.25 9.41
N ASP A 114 -5.43 -23.59 8.80
CA ASP A 114 -4.10 -23.32 9.35
C ASP A 114 -3.69 -21.89 8.99
N GLY A 115 -3.16 -21.15 9.97
CA GLY A 115 -2.61 -19.81 9.78
C GLY A 115 -3.54 -18.62 10.06
N GLU A 116 -4.86 -18.81 10.23
CA GLU A 116 -5.75 -17.70 10.63
C GLU A 116 -6.19 -17.76 12.10
N PHE A 117 -5.98 -16.65 12.78
CA PHE A 117 -6.22 -16.49 14.20
C PHE A 117 -7.17 -15.33 14.46
N ARG A 118 -8.15 -15.56 15.34
CA ARG A 118 -8.94 -14.51 15.96
C ARG A 118 -8.27 -14.08 17.26
N VAL A 119 -7.99 -12.80 17.36
CA VAL A 119 -7.56 -12.15 18.59
C VAL A 119 -8.75 -11.43 19.21
N PHE A 120 -9.00 -11.69 20.48
CA PHE A 120 -10.05 -11.05 21.26
C PHE A 120 -9.67 -9.58 21.48
N GLY A 121 -10.44 -8.71 20.84
CA GLY A 121 -10.31 -7.27 20.93
C GLY A 121 -11.23 -6.66 22.00
N ARG A 122 -11.53 -5.39 21.82
CA ARG A 122 -12.37 -4.61 22.74
C ARG A 122 -13.86 -4.91 22.64
N ARG A 123 -14.61 -4.61 23.71
CA ARG A 123 -16.06 -4.84 23.75
C ARG A 123 -16.85 -4.00 22.74
N LYS A 124 -16.44 -2.75 22.50
CA LYS A 124 -17.05 -1.85 21.50
C LYS A 124 -15.97 -1.45 20.50
N TYR A 125 -15.99 -2.02 19.28
CA TYR A 125 -14.92 -1.80 18.30
C TYR A 125 -14.74 -0.31 17.95
N TRP A 126 -15.85 0.45 17.87
CA TRP A 126 -15.90 1.86 17.50
C TRP A 126 -15.45 2.86 18.59
N LYS A 127 -14.97 2.39 19.76
CA LYS A 127 -14.37 3.25 20.79
C LYS A 127 -12.94 2.81 20.98
N THR A 128 -11.95 3.66 20.68
CA THR A 128 -10.54 3.35 20.96
C THR A 128 -10.11 4.05 22.23
N ASP A 129 -9.58 3.27 23.16
CA ASP A 129 -8.73 3.77 24.22
C ASP A 129 -7.28 3.49 23.75
N PRO A 130 -6.41 4.50 23.58
CA PRO A 130 -5.00 4.29 23.22
C PRO A 130 -4.26 3.36 24.19
N GLY A 131 -4.73 3.24 25.44
CA GLY A 131 -4.23 2.29 26.43
C GLY A 131 -4.82 0.88 26.31
N ALA A 132 -5.68 0.63 25.32
CA ALA A 132 -6.43 -0.62 25.19
C ALA A 132 -5.51 -1.82 25.01
N MET A 133 -5.90 -2.92 25.66
CA MET A 133 -5.10 -4.15 25.69
C MET A 133 -4.86 -4.75 24.31
N ASP A 134 -5.74 -4.51 23.35
CA ASP A 134 -5.65 -5.01 21.99
C ASP A 134 -4.52 -4.35 21.19
N ILE A 135 -4.34 -3.03 21.29
CA ILE A 135 -3.22 -2.29 20.67
C ILE A 135 -1.90 -2.74 21.29
N LYS A 136 -1.82 -2.81 22.63
CA LYS A 136 -0.63 -3.31 23.32
C LYS A 136 -0.30 -4.76 22.96
N PHE A 137 -1.33 -5.58 22.72
CA PHE A 137 -1.14 -6.96 22.29
C PHE A 137 -0.64 -7.02 20.84
N LEU A 138 -1.21 -6.21 19.93
CA LEU A 138 -0.75 -6.09 18.55
C LEU A 138 0.71 -5.62 18.50
N GLU A 139 1.07 -4.61 19.29
CA GLU A 139 2.43 -4.11 19.45
C GLU A 139 3.37 -5.21 19.96
N LYS A 140 3.00 -5.89 21.04
CA LYS A 140 3.80 -7.00 21.59
C LYS A 140 4.01 -8.12 20.58
N LEU A 141 2.95 -8.49 19.84
CA LEU A 141 3.01 -9.53 18.82
C LEU A 141 3.93 -9.11 17.66
N SER A 142 3.81 -7.86 17.22
CA SER A 142 4.66 -7.27 16.18
C SER A 142 6.14 -7.27 16.59
N ASN A 143 6.43 -6.88 17.84
CA ASN A 143 7.77 -6.93 18.40
C ASN A 143 8.33 -8.36 18.47
N ILE A 144 7.52 -9.34 18.86
CA ILE A 144 7.92 -10.75 18.86
C ILE A 144 8.31 -11.21 17.45
N PHE A 145 7.49 -10.89 16.45
CA PHE A 145 7.79 -11.28 15.06
C PHE A 145 9.02 -10.58 14.51
N ASN A 146 9.18 -9.28 14.77
CA ASN A 146 10.39 -8.54 14.40
C ASN A 146 11.65 -9.12 15.06
N ASP A 147 11.53 -9.61 16.30
CA ASP A 147 12.62 -10.24 17.02
C ASP A 147 13.01 -11.60 16.44
N ILE A 148 12.03 -12.48 16.14
CA ILE A 148 12.29 -13.88 15.79
C ILE A 148 12.49 -14.13 14.29
N PHE A 149 12.09 -13.20 13.44
CA PHE A 149 12.22 -13.30 11.98
C PHE A 149 13.18 -12.25 11.41
N PHE A 150 13.69 -12.52 10.21
CA PHE A 150 14.35 -11.52 9.39
C PHE A 150 13.26 -10.78 8.59
N ILE A 151 12.94 -9.55 8.99
CA ILE A 151 11.90 -8.78 8.31
C ILE A 151 12.49 -8.07 7.10
N ASP A 152 12.08 -8.48 5.91
CA ASP A 152 12.50 -7.90 4.63
C ASP A 152 11.62 -6.73 4.19
N ALA A 153 10.32 -6.77 4.53
CA ALA A 153 9.37 -5.74 4.15
C ALA A 153 8.38 -5.38 5.27
N TYR A 154 8.03 -4.11 5.32
CA TYR A 154 6.99 -3.54 6.19
C TYR A 154 5.93 -2.85 5.37
N SER A 155 4.66 -3.10 5.67
CA SER A 155 3.52 -2.44 5.03
C SER A 155 2.47 -1.95 6.01
N VAL A 156 1.87 -0.80 5.75
CA VAL A 156 0.86 -0.18 6.61
C VAL A 156 -0.35 0.24 5.80
N TYR A 157 -1.53 -0.21 6.21
CA TYR A 157 -2.79 0.13 5.58
C TYR A 157 -3.74 0.72 6.63
N TYR A 158 -4.08 1.99 6.48
CA TYR A 158 -5.01 2.70 7.34
C TYR A 158 -6.22 3.17 6.53
N TYR A 159 -7.41 2.63 6.86
CA TYR A 159 -8.65 2.92 6.15
C TYR A 159 -9.70 3.63 7.01
N GLY A 160 -9.25 4.31 8.06
CA GLY A 160 -10.10 4.96 9.04
C GLY A 160 -10.44 4.02 10.20
N MET A 161 -9.77 4.25 11.33
CA MET A 161 -10.08 3.64 12.61
C MET A 161 -10.28 4.78 13.63
N LYS A 162 -11.48 4.89 14.18
CA LYS A 162 -11.84 5.99 15.08
C LYS A 162 -10.96 5.97 16.32
N ASP A 163 -10.58 7.13 16.85
CA ASP A 163 -9.82 7.27 18.10
C ASP A 163 -8.43 6.56 18.13
N PHE A 164 -7.92 6.06 17.00
CA PHE A 164 -6.56 5.51 16.87
C PHE A 164 -5.65 6.54 16.18
N ASP A 165 -4.60 6.95 16.86
CA ASP A 165 -3.57 7.81 16.29
C ASP A 165 -2.49 6.95 15.62
N LEU A 166 -2.56 6.85 14.30
CA LEU A 166 -1.58 6.10 13.52
C LEU A 166 -0.16 6.67 13.71
N PHE A 167 -0.01 7.98 13.78
CA PHE A 167 1.31 8.65 13.77
C PHE A 167 2.02 8.57 15.11
N ASN A 168 1.25 8.49 16.20
CA ASN A 168 1.75 8.21 17.53
C ASN A 168 1.62 6.71 17.91
N SER A 169 1.86 5.82 16.95
CA SER A 169 1.78 4.36 17.17
C SER A 169 3.14 3.67 17.02
N PHE A 170 3.25 2.49 17.61
CA PHE A 170 4.45 1.63 17.58
C PHE A 170 4.94 1.27 16.17
N VAL A 171 4.09 1.40 15.14
CA VAL A 171 4.42 1.01 13.76
C VAL A 171 5.65 1.76 13.25
N TRP A 172 5.76 3.05 13.55
CA TRP A 172 6.88 3.90 13.12
C TRP A 172 8.14 3.74 13.98
N GLU A 173 8.04 3.03 15.11
CA GLU A 173 9.17 2.66 15.95
C GLU A 173 9.82 1.36 15.47
N LEU A 174 9.04 0.46 14.85
CA LEU A 174 9.53 -0.81 14.32
C LEU A 174 10.41 -0.65 13.08
N SER A 175 10.11 0.32 12.22
CA SER A 175 10.88 0.57 11.01
C SER A 175 10.81 2.03 10.57
N LYS A 176 11.87 2.47 9.89
CA LYS A 176 11.93 3.73 9.12
C LYS A 176 11.87 3.51 7.60
N SER A 177 11.70 2.27 7.17
CA SER A 177 11.59 1.87 5.76
C SER A 177 10.38 0.97 5.56
N PHE A 178 9.52 1.33 4.62
CA PHE A 178 8.28 0.63 4.30
C PHE A 178 8.21 0.39 2.80
N THR A 179 7.81 -0.82 2.43
CA THR A 179 7.52 -1.15 1.03
C THR A 179 6.22 -0.49 0.59
N ARG A 180 5.22 -0.44 1.48
CA ARG A 180 3.93 0.18 1.16
C ARG A 180 3.29 0.88 2.34
N VAL A 181 2.80 2.09 2.11
CA VAL A 181 1.96 2.83 3.05
C VAL A 181 0.72 3.33 2.33
N ALA A 182 -0.45 2.86 2.74
CA ALA A 182 -1.73 3.29 2.20
C ALA A 182 -2.58 3.91 3.31
N ILE A 183 -2.93 5.19 3.18
CA ILE A 183 -3.71 5.91 4.19
C ILE A 183 -4.92 6.56 3.53
N SER A 184 -6.10 6.31 4.09
CA SER A 184 -7.33 6.98 3.67
C SER A 184 -8.17 7.42 4.86
N ARG A 185 -9.04 8.41 4.61
CA ARG A 185 -10.04 8.90 5.57
C ARG A 185 -9.43 9.43 6.87
N LEU A 186 -8.19 9.90 6.81
CA LEU A 186 -7.51 10.57 7.92
C LEU A 186 -7.36 12.05 7.62
N LYS A 187 -7.54 12.89 8.63
CA LYS A 187 -7.15 14.30 8.57
C LYS A 187 -5.67 14.40 8.94
N MET A 188 -4.85 14.94 8.05
CA MET A 188 -3.41 15.07 8.29
C MET A 188 -3.02 16.47 8.75
N SER A 189 -2.17 16.53 9.79
CA SER A 189 -1.40 17.72 10.15
C SER A 189 -0.18 17.88 9.22
N GLU A 190 0.47 19.05 9.29
CA GLU A 190 1.72 19.30 8.58
C GLU A 190 2.83 18.33 9.01
N GLU A 191 2.94 18.08 10.31
CA GLU A 191 3.94 17.17 10.91
C GLU A 191 3.77 15.74 10.38
N ASN A 192 2.53 15.25 10.31
CA ASN A 192 2.24 13.91 9.80
C ASN A 192 2.60 13.79 8.30
N MET A 193 2.37 14.85 7.53
CA MET A 193 2.76 14.88 6.12
C MET A 193 4.29 14.91 5.96
N LYS A 194 4.97 15.72 6.77
CA LYS A 194 6.45 15.78 6.79
C LYS A 194 7.05 14.42 7.14
N LEU A 195 6.49 13.69 8.10
CA LEU A 195 6.93 12.33 8.43
C LEU A 195 6.90 11.43 7.18
N LEU A 196 5.76 11.37 6.48
CA LEU A 196 5.56 10.48 5.34
C LEU A 196 6.43 10.84 4.12
N PHE A 197 6.59 12.13 3.83
CA PHE A 197 7.31 12.57 2.64
C PHE A 197 8.82 12.69 2.85
N ASN A 198 9.26 13.06 4.05
CA ASN A 198 10.63 13.50 4.28
C ASN A 198 11.43 12.64 5.26
N GLU A 199 10.78 11.99 6.24
CA GLU A 199 11.48 11.33 7.36
C GLU A 199 11.51 9.80 7.24
N VAL A 200 10.57 9.21 6.52
CA VAL A 200 10.42 7.77 6.37
C VAL A 200 10.64 7.38 4.92
N LYS A 201 11.42 6.31 4.69
CA LYS A 201 11.57 5.74 3.35
C LYS A 201 10.33 4.90 3.03
N ILE A 202 9.64 5.23 1.93
CA ILE A 202 8.44 4.54 1.49
C ILE A 202 8.57 4.27 -0.01
N ASP A 203 8.48 3.00 -0.42
CA ASP A 203 8.61 2.62 -1.83
C ASP A 203 7.30 2.89 -2.61
N ASP A 204 6.14 2.50 -2.05
CA ASP A 204 4.78 2.82 -2.55
C ASP A 204 3.95 3.58 -1.51
N LEU A 205 3.65 4.85 -1.80
CA LEU A 205 2.80 5.71 -0.97
C LEU A 205 1.46 5.98 -1.65
N THR A 206 0.37 5.53 -1.02
CA THR A 206 -1.01 5.80 -1.44
C THR A 206 -1.75 6.64 -0.40
N LEU A 207 -2.24 7.82 -0.78
CA LEU A 207 -2.97 8.74 0.10
C LEU A 207 -4.36 9.09 -0.45
N ASN A 208 -5.39 8.98 0.38
CA ASN A 208 -6.73 9.52 0.13
C ASN A 208 -7.23 10.19 1.41
N ILE A 209 -6.62 11.34 1.71
CA ILE A 209 -6.71 12.04 2.98
C ILE A 209 -7.43 13.37 2.83
N LYS A 210 -7.84 13.96 3.96
CA LYS A 210 -8.23 15.37 4.02
C LYS A 210 -7.08 16.16 4.64
N SER A 211 -6.77 17.31 4.08
CA SER A 211 -5.77 18.22 4.62
C SER A 211 -6.23 19.64 4.40
N ASP A 212 -6.13 20.45 5.46
CA ASP A 212 -6.39 21.89 5.42
C ASP A 212 -5.08 22.68 5.27
N LEU A 213 -4.01 22.01 4.86
CA LEU A 213 -2.70 22.63 4.72
C LEU A 213 -2.71 23.64 3.57
N PRO A 214 -2.10 24.81 3.77
CA PRO A 214 -1.92 25.77 2.69
C PRO A 214 -1.03 25.20 1.58
N LEU A 215 -1.30 25.63 0.34
CA LEU A 215 -0.54 25.21 -0.84
C LEU A 215 0.90 25.74 -0.86
N GLU A 216 1.25 26.69 0.01
CA GLU A 216 2.63 27.18 0.11
C GLU A 216 3.59 26.17 0.73
N ILE A 217 3.08 25.13 1.41
CA ILE A 217 3.91 24.11 2.04
C ILE A 217 4.41 23.13 0.97
N ARG A 218 5.73 23.13 0.77
CA ARG A 218 6.43 22.23 -0.14
C ARG A 218 6.77 20.90 0.53
N PHE A 219 6.48 19.80 -0.15
CA PHE A 219 6.87 18.45 0.26
C PHE A 219 7.89 17.87 -0.73
N ARG A 220 8.83 17.05 -0.24
CA ARG A 220 9.77 16.35 -1.12
C ARG A 220 9.15 15.02 -1.55
N LEU A 221 8.65 14.99 -2.78
CA LEU A 221 8.04 13.80 -3.36
C LEU A 221 9.12 12.89 -3.92
N ASN A 222 9.65 12.00 -3.08
CA ASN A 222 10.80 11.15 -3.39
C ASN A 222 10.48 9.66 -3.43
N GLN A 223 9.20 9.29 -3.29
CA GLN A 223 8.77 7.89 -3.31
C GLN A 223 8.84 7.36 -4.75
N PRO A 224 9.38 6.15 -5.00
CA PRO A 224 9.33 5.53 -6.33
C PRO A 224 7.92 5.53 -6.91
N THR A 225 6.93 5.09 -6.12
CA THR A 225 5.51 5.10 -6.49
C THR A 225 4.71 6.01 -5.56
N LEU A 226 3.99 6.95 -6.15
CA LEU A 226 3.14 7.90 -5.45
C LEU A 226 1.72 7.92 -6.04
N LYS A 227 0.72 7.61 -5.22
CA LYS A 227 -0.69 7.72 -5.57
C LYS A 227 -1.43 8.63 -4.59
N ILE A 228 -2.01 9.72 -5.08
CA ILE A 228 -2.79 10.65 -4.25
C ILE A 228 -4.18 10.84 -4.85
N GLU A 229 -5.20 10.48 -4.09
CA GLU A 229 -6.59 10.71 -4.43
C GLU A 229 -7.10 11.96 -3.71
N ASN A 230 -8.03 12.69 -4.35
CA ASN A 230 -8.70 13.85 -3.76
C ASN A 230 -7.75 14.96 -3.26
N CYS A 231 -6.64 15.18 -3.96
CA CYS A 231 -5.58 16.10 -3.57
C CYS A 231 -6.02 17.57 -3.66
N SER A 232 -5.90 18.29 -2.55
CA SER A 232 -6.13 19.75 -2.46
C SER A 232 -4.93 20.51 -1.88
N TYR A 233 -3.81 19.82 -1.67
CA TYR A 233 -2.66 20.31 -0.89
C TYR A 233 -1.32 20.18 -1.63
N LEU A 234 -1.33 19.69 -2.88
CA LEU A 234 -0.17 19.72 -3.77
C LEU A 234 -0.50 20.51 -5.02
N THR A 235 0.52 21.13 -5.58
CA THR A 235 0.51 21.85 -6.85
C THR A 235 1.18 21.04 -7.95
N ILE A 236 1.05 21.49 -9.20
CA ILE A 236 1.82 20.91 -10.32
C ILE A 236 3.32 21.12 -10.13
N GLU A 237 3.73 22.24 -9.54
CA GLU A 237 5.15 22.52 -9.28
C GLU A 237 5.76 21.49 -8.33
N ASP A 238 5.01 21.02 -7.32
CA ASP A 238 5.46 19.94 -6.44
C ASP A 238 5.66 18.63 -7.20
N ILE A 239 4.81 18.35 -8.20
CA ILE A 239 4.95 17.18 -9.07
C ILE A 239 6.17 17.33 -9.99
N VAL A 240 6.39 18.50 -10.58
CA VAL A 240 7.56 18.80 -11.43
C VAL A 240 8.86 18.59 -10.68
N ASP A 241 8.91 19.01 -9.41
CA ASP A 241 10.08 18.90 -8.55
C ASP A 241 10.27 17.50 -7.92
N SER A 242 9.37 16.55 -8.20
CA SER A 242 9.45 15.20 -7.67
C SER A 242 10.59 14.37 -8.27
N SER A 243 11.06 13.38 -7.52
CA SER A 243 11.98 12.35 -8.01
C SER A 243 11.32 10.98 -8.20
N CYS A 244 9.99 10.92 -8.16
CA CYS A 244 9.23 9.69 -8.32
C CYS A 244 9.37 9.09 -9.73
N GLU A 245 9.17 7.78 -9.83
CA GLU A 245 9.13 7.05 -11.11
C GLU A 245 7.69 6.92 -11.60
N GLN A 246 6.76 6.66 -10.68
CA GLN A 246 5.34 6.50 -10.95
C GLN A 246 4.51 7.47 -10.12
N ILE A 247 3.71 8.31 -10.78
CA ILE A 247 2.86 9.32 -10.13
C ILE A 247 1.42 9.17 -10.61
N LYS A 248 0.50 9.11 -9.66
CA LYS A 248 -0.94 9.17 -9.94
C LYS A 248 -1.61 10.15 -9.00
N VAL A 249 -2.06 11.30 -9.50
CA VAL A 249 -2.69 12.33 -8.66
C VAL A 249 -4.05 12.71 -9.19
N GLN A 250 -5.06 12.70 -8.33
CA GLN A 250 -6.37 13.28 -8.61
C GLN A 250 -6.47 14.64 -7.91
N PHE A 251 -6.32 15.72 -8.69
CA PHE A 251 -6.44 17.08 -8.19
C PHE A 251 -7.89 17.49 -7.98
N LYS A 252 -8.12 18.24 -6.90
CA LYS A 252 -9.34 19.04 -6.65
C LYS A 252 -9.16 20.51 -7.04
N ILE A 253 -7.92 20.94 -7.21
CA ILE A 253 -7.59 22.26 -7.72
C ILE A 253 -7.68 22.28 -9.25
N ASN A 254 -7.91 23.46 -9.80
CA ASN A 254 -7.86 23.67 -11.24
C ASN A 254 -6.40 23.68 -11.70
N VAL A 255 -6.10 22.89 -12.73
CA VAL A 255 -4.78 22.86 -13.38
C VAL A 255 -4.94 23.49 -14.75
N GLU A 256 -4.08 24.46 -15.07
CA GLU A 256 -4.11 25.12 -16.37
C GLU A 256 -3.39 24.29 -17.44
N ILE A 257 -3.81 24.46 -18.70
CA ILE A 257 -3.24 23.73 -19.84
C ILE A 257 -1.76 24.07 -20.00
N GLU A 258 -1.40 25.34 -19.79
CA GLU A 258 -0.03 25.83 -19.80
C GLU A 258 0.88 25.04 -18.86
N GLN A 259 0.40 24.70 -17.66
CA GLN A 259 1.18 23.94 -16.67
C GLN A 259 1.46 22.53 -17.17
N LEU A 260 0.49 21.88 -17.83
CA LEU A 260 0.68 20.54 -18.40
C LEU A 260 1.70 20.56 -19.55
N VAL A 261 1.64 21.58 -20.41
CA VAL A 261 2.57 21.76 -21.52
C VAL A 261 3.98 22.07 -21.02
N GLU A 262 4.09 22.89 -19.96
CA GLU A 262 5.36 23.19 -19.30
C GLU A 262 6.00 21.94 -18.71
N MET A 263 5.23 21.09 -18.00
CA MET A 263 5.73 19.81 -17.49
C MET A 263 6.37 18.95 -18.58
N VAL A 264 5.70 18.84 -19.72
CA VAL A 264 6.19 18.05 -20.86
C VAL A 264 7.44 18.67 -21.47
N THR A 265 7.50 20.00 -21.53
CA THR A 265 8.69 20.73 -22.01
C THR A 265 9.89 20.48 -21.10
N LEU A 266 9.70 20.58 -19.78
CA LEU A 266 10.74 20.33 -18.78
C LEU A 266 11.25 18.87 -18.80
N TRP A 267 10.36 17.90 -19.07
CA TRP A 267 10.76 16.52 -19.28
C TRP A 267 11.57 16.37 -20.58
N LYS A 268 11.13 17.02 -21.68
CA LYS A 268 11.82 16.97 -22.99
C LYS A 268 13.24 17.52 -22.92
N THR A 269 13.45 18.62 -22.20
CA THR A 269 14.80 19.20 -22.00
C THR A 269 15.65 18.36 -21.07
N GLY A 270 15.03 17.49 -20.26
CA GLY A 270 15.71 16.71 -19.23
C GLY A 270 16.00 17.51 -17.97
N ASP A 271 15.43 18.70 -17.80
CA ASP A 271 15.68 19.54 -16.62
C ASP A 271 14.99 18.99 -15.36
N LYS A 272 13.80 18.41 -15.52
CA LYS A 272 12.97 17.86 -14.44
C LYS A 272 12.31 16.56 -14.86
N LEU A 273 11.70 15.85 -13.89
CA LEU A 273 10.95 14.61 -14.13
C LEU A 273 11.79 13.50 -14.78
N GLN A 274 13.11 13.48 -14.56
CA GLN A 274 14.04 12.61 -15.29
C GLN A 274 13.75 11.12 -15.09
N ASN A 275 13.24 10.76 -13.90
CA ASN A 275 12.96 9.38 -13.48
C ASN A 275 11.56 8.90 -13.88
N ILE A 276 10.71 9.76 -14.45
CA ILE A 276 9.32 9.40 -14.72
C ILE A 276 9.24 8.28 -15.75
N GLU A 277 8.65 7.17 -15.33
CA GLU A 277 8.21 6.06 -16.15
C GLU A 277 6.73 6.20 -16.49
N LYS A 278 5.93 6.65 -15.50
CA LYS A 278 4.48 6.76 -15.66
C LYS A 278 3.91 7.90 -14.81
N MET A 279 3.12 8.75 -15.43
CA MET A 279 2.35 9.79 -14.76
C MET A 279 0.90 9.79 -15.22
N GLU A 280 -0.04 9.85 -14.28
CA GLU A 280 -1.46 10.02 -14.53
C GLU A 280 -2.03 11.11 -13.62
N LEU A 281 -2.42 12.24 -14.22
CA LEU A 281 -3.06 13.34 -13.51
C LEU A 281 -4.55 13.36 -13.89
N ARG A 282 -5.42 13.27 -12.88
CA ARG A 282 -6.87 13.44 -13.04
C ARG A 282 -7.26 14.82 -12.56
N LEU A 283 -7.79 15.62 -13.46
CA LEU A 283 -8.20 16.99 -13.20
C LEU A 283 -9.59 17.05 -12.55
N PHE A 284 -9.82 18.09 -11.74
CA PHE A 284 -11.10 18.30 -11.05
C PHE A 284 -12.26 18.49 -12.04
N LYS A 285 -12.06 19.40 -13.00
CA LYS A 285 -13.03 19.72 -14.05
C LYS A 285 -12.60 19.11 -15.37
N THR A 286 -13.57 18.58 -16.12
CA THR A 286 -13.37 18.24 -17.52
C THR A 286 -13.12 19.52 -18.29
N LYS A 287 -12.01 19.59 -19.02
CA LYS A 287 -11.69 20.71 -19.90
C LYS A 287 -12.56 20.68 -21.15
N ARG A 288 -12.82 21.86 -21.72
CA ARG A 288 -13.67 22.02 -22.91
C ARG A 288 -12.90 21.60 -24.16
N GLU A 289 -13.61 21.41 -25.27
CA GLU A 289 -13.00 21.12 -26.57
C GLU A 289 -11.97 22.18 -26.98
N SER A 290 -12.24 23.46 -26.72
CA SER A 290 -11.27 24.54 -26.94
C SER A 290 -9.95 24.39 -26.16
N ASP A 291 -10.00 23.80 -24.97
CA ASP A 291 -8.81 23.55 -24.16
C ASP A 291 -8.01 22.36 -24.70
N LEU A 292 -8.70 21.34 -25.23
CA LEU A 292 -8.09 20.22 -25.93
C LEU A 292 -7.37 20.70 -27.20
N GLU A 293 -8.03 21.53 -28.01
CA GLU A 293 -7.45 22.15 -29.21
C GLU A 293 -6.24 23.01 -28.85
N LYS A 294 -6.34 23.80 -27.76
CA LYS A 294 -5.24 24.63 -27.25
C LYS A 294 -4.05 23.77 -26.83
N PHE A 295 -4.28 22.71 -26.05
CA PHE A 295 -3.24 21.74 -25.67
C PHE A 295 -2.60 21.11 -26.91
N ALA A 296 -3.41 20.58 -27.83
CA ALA A 296 -2.93 19.96 -29.06
C ALA A 296 -2.10 20.92 -29.93
N LYS A 297 -2.53 22.19 -30.04
CA LYS A 297 -1.79 23.22 -30.77
C LYS A 297 -0.44 23.52 -30.14
N GLN A 298 -0.37 23.62 -28.81
CA GLN A 298 0.88 23.84 -28.09
C GLN A 298 1.80 22.61 -28.16
N MET A 299 1.24 21.40 -28.04
CA MET A 299 1.98 20.15 -28.15
C MET A 299 2.59 19.91 -29.54
N LYS A 300 1.90 20.32 -30.61
CA LYS A 300 2.46 20.27 -31.99
C LYS A 300 3.74 21.08 -32.15
N CYS A 301 3.94 22.15 -31.37
CA CYS A 301 5.18 22.92 -31.38
C CYS A 301 6.32 22.21 -30.64
N ILE A 302 6.01 21.23 -29.79
CA ILE A 302 6.98 20.48 -28.97
C ILE A 302 7.36 19.17 -29.67
N CYS A 303 6.45 18.53 -30.39
CA CYS A 303 6.69 17.25 -31.06
C CYS A 303 7.40 17.46 -32.41
N GLU A 304 8.20 16.49 -32.83
CA GLU A 304 8.73 16.44 -34.19
C GLU A 304 7.59 15.99 -35.14
N GLU A 305 7.51 16.59 -36.34
CA GLU A 305 6.32 16.56 -37.23
C GLU A 305 5.82 15.16 -37.65
N SER A 306 6.57 14.09 -37.39
CA SER A 306 6.28 12.73 -37.88
C SER A 306 5.74 11.72 -36.86
N SER A 307 5.54 12.10 -35.58
CA SER A 307 5.41 11.09 -34.50
C SER A 307 4.01 10.91 -33.91
N LYS A 308 2.93 11.22 -34.65
CA LYS A 308 1.56 10.96 -34.17
C LYS A 308 1.18 9.48 -34.33
N GLU A 309 0.88 8.82 -33.22
CA GLU A 309 0.25 7.48 -33.23
C GLU A 309 -1.28 7.56 -33.34
N SER A 310 -1.90 8.61 -32.79
CA SER A 310 -3.34 8.90 -32.92
C SER A 310 -3.62 10.42 -32.76
N ASP A 311 -4.88 10.85 -32.96
CA ASP A 311 -5.22 12.28 -32.97
C ASP A 311 -4.92 13.01 -31.64
N ASP A 312 -4.92 12.28 -30.52
CA ASP A 312 -4.78 12.80 -29.15
C ASP A 312 -3.48 12.35 -28.44
N GLU A 313 -2.62 11.62 -29.14
CA GLU A 313 -1.37 11.08 -28.59
C GLU A 313 -0.15 11.72 -29.27
N PHE A 314 0.80 12.13 -28.44
CA PHE A 314 2.00 12.83 -28.84
C PHE A 314 3.21 12.06 -28.35
N LEU A 315 4.11 11.72 -29.28
CA LEU A 315 5.37 11.07 -28.95
C LEU A 315 6.49 12.10 -28.90
N ILE A 316 7.20 12.11 -27.78
CA ILE A 316 8.19 13.14 -27.46
C ILE A 316 9.50 12.47 -27.14
N LYS A 317 10.53 12.84 -27.87
CA LYS A 317 11.89 12.39 -27.64
C LYS A 317 12.62 13.37 -26.73
N ARG A 318 13.18 12.88 -25.64
CA ARG A 318 13.98 13.66 -24.70
C ARG A 318 15.33 13.99 -25.34
N ILE A 319 15.76 15.25 -25.21
CA ILE A 319 16.96 15.76 -25.87
C ILE A 319 18.23 15.14 -25.30
N THR A 320 18.24 14.86 -23.99
CA THR A 320 19.47 14.46 -23.27
C THR A 320 19.89 13.01 -23.52
N ASP A 321 18.94 12.09 -23.60
CA ASP A 321 19.23 10.65 -23.70
C ASP A 321 18.40 9.93 -24.77
N GLY A 322 17.61 10.65 -25.56
CA GLY A 322 16.83 10.09 -26.65
C GLY A 322 15.66 9.21 -26.19
N LYS A 323 15.36 9.11 -24.89
CA LYS A 323 14.20 8.35 -24.42
C LYS A 323 12.91 8.93 -24.97
N GLU A 324 11.93 8.06 -25.22
CA GLU A 324 10.65 8.45 -25.80
C GLU A 324 9.52 8.35 -24.80
N LEU A 325 8.67 9.36 -24.78
CA LEU A 325 7.50 9.45 -23.90
C LEU A 325 6.26 9.70 -24.74
N MET A 326 5.25 8.87 -24.52
CA MET A 326 3.91 9.10 -25.01
C MET A 326 3.16 9.99 -24.03
N THR A 327 2.59 11.10 -24.51
CA THR A 327 1.67 11.93 -23.75
C THR A 327 0.30 11.98 -24.39
N LYS A 328 -0.73 11.98 -23.54
CA LYS A 328 -2.14 11.99 -23.93
C LYS A 328 -2.94 12.90 -23.01
N PHE A 329 -3.82 13.71 -23.60
CA PHE A 329 -4.75 14.53 -22.83
C PHE A 329 -6.19 14.34 -23.28
N GLY A 330 -6.98 13.67 -22.44
CA GLY A 330 -8.41 13.39 -22.68
C GLY A 330 -9.35 14.38 -21.98
N GLY A 331 -8.90 15.60 -21.69
CA GLY A 331 -9.70 16.67 -21.08
C GLY A 331 -9.89 16.56 -19.57
N ARG A 332 -10.14 15.35 -19.05
CA ARG A 332 -10.18 15.07 -17.61
C ARG A 332 -8.92 14.37 -17.09
N THR A 333 -8.21 13.69 -17.98
CA THR A 333 -7.03 12.90 -17.63
C THR A 333 -5.87 13.30 -18.52
N PHE A 334 -4.74 13.62 -17.90
CA PHE A 334 -3.46 13.82 -18.55
C PHE A 334 -2.55 12.63 -18.20
N ARG A 335 -1.85 12.10 -19.19
CA ARG A 335 -0.96 10.96 -19.02
C ARG A 335 0.38 11.20 -19.71
N MET A 336 1.44 10.71 -19.08
CA MET A 336 2.79 10.57 -19.63
C MET A 336 3.24 9.15 -19.36
N ILE A 337 3.69 8.43 -20.37
CA ILE A 337 4.16 7.04 -20.25
C ILE A 337 5.45 6.90 -21.05
N LEU A 338 6.51 6.46 -20.39
CA LEU A 338 7.80 6.18 -21.02
C LEU A 338 7.65 4.94 -21.90
N LYS A 339 8.06 5.03 -23.17
CA LYS A 339 8.15 3.86 -24.03
C LYS A 339 9.40 3.08 -23.67
N VAL A 340 9.21 1.84 -23.26
CA VAL A 340 10.28 0.86 -23.24
C VAL A 340 10.49 0.46 -24.70
N VAL A 341 11.55 0.96 -25.33
CA VAL A 341 12.00 0.40 -26.59
C VAL A 341 12.49 -1.00 -26.24
N PRO A 342 11.86 -2.09 -26.74
CA PRO A 342 12.41 -3.41 -26.54
C PRO A 342 13.84 -3.35 -27.09
N ALA A 343 14.82 -3.75 -26.28
CA ALA A 343 16.19 -3.83 -26.73
C ALA A 343 16.15 -4.67 -28.01
N GLU A 344 16.43 -4.05 -29.16
CA GLU A 344 16.55 -4.79 -30.41
C GLU A 344 17.54 -5.92 -30.12
N GLU A 345 17.07 -7.16 -30.23
CA GLU A 345 17.92 -8.33 -30.34
C GLU A 345 18.96 -7.95 -31.38
N LYS A 346 20.18 -7.67 -30.91
CA LYS A 346 21.31 -7.60 -31.81
C LYS A 346 21.38 -9.00 -32.40
N ASN A 347 20.92 -9.13 -33.64
CA ASN A 347 21.29 -10.23 -34.51
C ASN A 347 22.82 -10.21 -34.59
N GLU A 348 23.45 -10.87 -33.62
CA GLU A 348 24.75 -11.48 -33.81
C GLU A 348 24.48 -12.65 -34.77
N GLU A 349 24.64 -12.37 -36.06
CA GLU A 349 24.94 -13.40 -37.05
C GLU A 349 26.26 -14.05 -36.61
N GLU A 350 26.20 -15.03 -35.72
CA GLU A 350 27.29 -15.96 -35.49
C GLU A 350 27.12 -17.15 -36.45
N GLU A 351 28.17 -17.33 -37.24
CA GLU A 351 28.35 -18.42 -38.18
C GLU A 351 28.32 -19.78 -37.48
N GLU A 352 27.74 -20.74 -38.18
CA GLU A 352 27.68 -22.18 -37.94
C GLU A 352 28.99 -22.78 -37.41
N GLU A 353 28.93 -23.57 -36.32
CA GLU A 353 29.58 -24.89 -36.26
C GLU A 353 28.69 -25.86 -35.48
N GLU A 354 28.23 -26.90 -36.19
CA GLU A 354 27.46 -28.04 -35.70
C GLU A 354 28.34 -28.91 -34.78
N GLU A 355 27.94 -29.10 -33.52
CA GLU A 355 28.27 -30.34 -32.78
C GLU A 355 27.00 -30.82 -32.05
N GLU A 356 26.53 -31.98 -32.50
CA GLU A 356 25.52 -32.82 -31.86
C GLU A 356 26.07 -33.32 -30.52
N GLU A 357 25.28 -33.25 -29.43
CA GLU A 357 25.15 -34.35 -28.47
C GLU A 357 23.95 -34.12 -27.51
N GLU A 358 23.51 -35.25 -26.96
CA GLU A 358 22.18 -35.61 -26.48
C GLU A 358 21.82 -35.08 -25.07
N ASP A 359 20.50 -34.96 -24.86
CA ASP A 359 19.71 -35.19 -23.64
C ASP A 359 20.19 -34.63 -22.28
N GLU A 360 19.41 -33.74 -21.67
CA GLU A 360 18.77 -33.98 -20.35
C GLU A 360 17.72 -32.90 -20.03
N ASP A 361 16.59 -33.38 -19.52
CA ASP A 361 15.38 -32.65 -19.15
C ASP A 361 15.55 -31.70 -17.94
N GLU A 362 14.51 -30.88 -17.72
CA GLU A 362 14.13 -30.20 -16.46
C GLU A 362 14.83 -28.85 -16.18
N ASP A 363 14.13 -27.74 -16.48
CA ASP A 363 13.58 -26.84 -15.45
C ASP A 363 12.92 -25.62 -16.14
N GLU A 364 11.63 -25.76 -16.44
CA GLU A 364 10.73 -24.61 -16.62
C GLU A 364 10.38 -24.02 -15.24
N ASP A 365 10.09 -22.71 -15.21
CA ASP A 365 9.45 -21.96 -14.11
C ASP A 365 10.35 -21.14 -13.15
N GLU A 366 11.04 -20.12 -13.67
CA GLU A 366 11.52 -18.97 -12.85
C GLU A 366 10.69 -17.68 -13.01
N ASP A 367 9.60 -17.68 -13.80
CA ASP A 367 8.82 -16.46 -14.08
C ASP A 367 7.55 -16.27 -13.20
N GLU A 368 7.16 -17.24 -12.36
CA GLU A 368 5.92 -17.15 -11.56
C GLU A 368 6.03 -16.31 -10.26
N LYS A 369 7.23 -15.86 -9.87
CA LYS A 369 7.42 -15.22 -8.56
C LYS A 369 6.82 -13.82 -8.42
N TRP A 370 6.44 -13.18 -9.52
CA TRP A 370 5.85 -11.83 -9.53
C TRP A 370 4.31 -11.83 -9.46
N GLU A 371 3.64 -12.97 -9.70
CA GLU A 371 2.17 -13.02 -9.74
C GLU A 371 1.50 -13.13 -8.37
N GLU A 372 2.14 -13.76 -7.37
CA GLU A 372 1.53 -13.98 -6.05
C GLU A 372 1.41 -12.71 -5.19
N GLU A 373 2.37 -11.78 -5.30
CA GLU A 373 2.29 -10.46 -4.63
C GLU A 373 1.25 -9.55 -5.34
N TYR A 374 0.94 -9.83 -6.61
CA TYR A 374 -0.07 -9.17 -7.42
C TYR A 374 -1.51 -9.67 -7.12
N GLU A 375 -1.71 -10.93 -6.75
CA GLU A 375 -3.02 -11.53 -6.42
C GLU A 375 -3.63 -10.93 -5.16
N LEU A 376 -2.84 -10.78 -4.08
CA LEU A 376 -3.29 -10.23 -2.80
C LEU A 376 -3.66 -8.74 -2.93
N VAL A 377 -2.96 -8.01 -3.81
CA VAL A 377 -3.21 -6.61 -4.15
C VAL A 377 -4.38 -6.45 -5.13
N LYS A 378 -4.49 -7.29 -6.19
CA LYS A 378 -5.64 -7.30 -7.10
C LYS A 378 -6.93 -7.61 -6.37
N PHE A 379 -6.92 -8.52 -5.40
CA PHE A 379 -8.10 -8.81 -4.57
C PHE A 379 -8.58 -7.55 -3.83
N TYR A 380 -7.67 -6.80 -3.19
CA TYR A 380 -8.02 -5.57 -2.46
C TYR A 380 -8.34 -4.37 -3.37
N ASP A 381 -7.62 -4.17 -4.48
CA ASP A 381 -7.82 -3.08 -5.43
C ASP A 381 -9.05 -3.30 -6.34
N GLN A 382 -9.34 -4.53 -6.78
CA GLN A 382 -10.60 -4.84 -7.48
C GLN A 382 -11.80 -4.75 -6.54
N TRP A 383 -11.66 -5.15 -5.27
CA TRP A 383 -12.73 -5.07 -4.28
C TRP A 383 -13.07 -3.62 -3.90
N SER A 384 -12.06 -2.76 -3.74
CA SER A 384 -12.26 -1.32 -3.47
C SER A 384 -12.82 -0.56 -4.69
N SER A 385 -12.36 -0.89 -5.91
CA SER A 385 -12.81 -0.26 -7.16
C SER A 385 -14.26 -0.58 -7.53
N ARG A 386 -14.78 -1.77 -7.18
CA ARG A 386 -16.19 -2.15 -7.42
C ARG A 386 -17.20 -1.35 -6.58
N ARG A 387 -16.77 -0.69 -5.50
CA ARG A 387 -17.66 0.10 -4.61
C ARG A 387 -17.70 1.60 -4.91
N GLY A 388 -16.74 2.13 -5.66
CA GLY A 388 -16.71 3.54 -6.05
C GLY A 388 -17.71 3.93 -7.13
N LYS A 389 -18.38 2.97 -7.79
CA LYS A 389 -19.33 3.23 -8.88
C LYS A 389 -20.81 3.24 -8.47
N ASN A 390 -21.14 2.82 -7.24
CA ASN A 390 -22.54 2.64 -6.82
C ASN A 390 -23.05 3.67 -5.80
N HIS A 391 -22.29 4.72 -5.48
CA HIS A 391 -22.67 5.69 -4.44
C HIS A 391 -22.76 7.16 -4.89
N ASP A 392 -22.57 7.45 -6.17
CA ASP A 392 -22.65 8.83 -6.71
C ASP A 392 -24.08 9.22 -7.19
N ASN A 393 -25.13 8.47 -6.83
CA ASN A 393 -26.53 8.74 -7.23
C ASN A 393 -27.49 8.92 -6.04
N LEU A 394 -27.06 9.60 -4.97
CA LEU A 394 -27.97 10.15 -3.96
C LEU A 394 -27.59 11.62 -3.71
N GLU A 395 -27.97 12.46 -4.67
CA GLU A 395 -28.12 13.90 -4.49
C GLU A 395 -29.40 14.16 -3.67
N THR A 396 -29.22 14.99 -2.65
CA THR A 396 -30.15 16.04 -2.16
C THR A 396 -31.63 15.70 -2.00
N ASP A 397 -32.05 15.55 -0.75
CA ASP A 397 -33.31 16.11 -0.24
C ASP A 397 -33.20 16.16 1.29
N GLU A 398 -33.08 17.36 1.87
CA GLU A 398 -33.49 17.69 3.24
C GLU A 398 -33.48 19.23 3.38
N GLU A 399 -34.49 19.84 2.76
CA GLU A 399 -35.12 21.08 3.27
C GLU A 399 -36.09 20.71 4.41
N TYR A 400 -36.41 21.71 5.24
CA TYR A 400 -37.35 21.73 6.37
C TYR A 400 -36.85 21.21 7.73
N PHE A 401 -36.49 22.15 8.60
CA PHE A 401 -37.22 22.32 9.86
C PHE A 401 -37.28 23.81 10.19
N ASP A 402 -38.49 24.34 10.10
CA ASP A 402 -38.90 25.66 10.57
C ASP A 402 -38.85 25.74 12.10
N ASP A 403 -38.66 26.98 12.54
CA ASP A 403 -38.82 27.48 13.90
C ASP A 403 -40.18 27.12 14.51
N GLU A 404 -40.18 26.62 15.75
CA GLU A 404 -41.26 26.92 16.69
C GLU A 404 -40.66 27.25 18.08
N GLU A 405 -40.67 28.55 18.37
CA GLU A 405 -40.83 29.08 19.72
C GLU A 405 -42.13 28.53 20.34
N SER A 406 -42.08 28.10 21.59
CA SER A 406 -43.21 28.29 22.49
C SER A 406 -42.74 28.31 23.95
N ASP A 407 -43.06 29.43 24.57
CA ASP A 407 -42.95 29.74 26.00
C ASP A 407 -43.81 28.85 26.91
N ASP A 408 -43.44 28.90 28.19
CA ASP A 408 -44.28 28.91 29.41
C ASP A 408 -44.95 27.65 30.00
N ASP A 409 -44.86 27.66 31.34
CA ASP A 409 -45.73 27.10 32.41
C ASP A 409 -45.70 25.59 32.76
N GLU A 410 -44.94 25.23 33.81
CA GLU A 410 -45.40 24.95 35.20
C GLU A 410 -44.28 24.36 36.10
#